data_AF-A0A534SY38-F1
#
_entry.id   AF-A0A534SY38-F1
#
_cell.length_a   1.000
_cell.length_b   1.000
_cell.length_c   1.000
_cell.angle_alpha   90.00
_cell.angle_beta   90.00
_cell.angle_gamma   90.00
#
_symmetry.space_group_name_H-M   'P 1'
#
loop_
_entity.id
_entity.type
_entity.pdbx_description
1 polymer ?
#
loop_
_entity_poly.entity_id
_entity_poly.type
_entity_poly.pdbx_seq_one_letter_code
_entity_poly.pdbx_strand_id
1 'polypeptide(L)'
;MGQVGPLVLVGLIGFLLAARKQAWFWAGAWLALASIKPHLLTLLWISASLWVLWERQWRLGAGFVSIFAIMVIVPTLWDRQIYATYLSVISDRRVVLPIDWANPTIGTAANVFLGGNFGWLRWLPTIAGVLWLLRYWQKNSKTWDWSVELPLVILVSVVTTPYAWTFDYVILLPALMQGAVWCGIAGNRQRVRWVSVIYLAISSIALLAKIIVRNEFWYFWLAPALLVIYLLLRHEYKGVGADSISVPR
;
A
#
# COMPACT_ATOMS: atom_id res chain seq x y z
N MET A 1 17.64 -4.36 11.60
CA MET A 1 17.30 -3.54 10.41
C MET A 1 16.20 -2.59 10.84
N GLY A 2 16.46 -1.27 10.89
CA GLY A 2 15.51 -0.28 11.39
C GLY A 2 14.20 -0.32 10.60
N GLN A 3 13.09 -0.57 11.30
CA GLN A 3 11.78 -0.73 10.68
C GLN A 3 11.22 0.68 10.40
N VAL A 4 11.44 1.20 9.18
CA VAL A 4 10.93 2.52 8.75
C VAL A 4 9.44 2.50 8.38
N GLY A 5 8.79 1.34 8.46
CA GLY A 5 7.35 1.18 8.16
C GLY A 5 6.42 2.11 8.96
N PRO A 6 6.58 2.27 10.29
CA PRO A 6 5.81 3.24 11.06
C PRO A 6 5.96 4.69 10.56
N LEU A 7 7.13 5.09 10.06
CA LEU A 7 7.34 6.43 9.51
C LEU A 7 6.56 6.63 8.20
N VAL A 8 6.54 5.60 7.34
CA VAL A 8 5.70 5.60 6.12
C VAL A 8 4.22 5.69 6.50
N LEU A 9 3.79 4.95 7.52
CA LEU A 9 2.41 5.02 8.02
C LEU A 9 2.05 6.41 8.55
N VAL A 10 2.95 7.07 9.28
CA VAL A 10 2.76 8.46 9.73
C VAL A 10 2.57 9.38 8.51
N GLY A 11 3.35 9.19 7.44
CA GLY A 11 3.15 9.90 6.17
C GLY A 11 1.77 9.68 5.56
N LEU A 12 1.28 8.43 5.53
CA LEU A 12 -0.06 8.10 5.02
C LEU A 12 -1.19 8.71 5.87
N ILE A 13 -1.08 8.64 7.20
CA ILE A 13 -2.08 9.21 8.10
C ILE A 13 -2.08 10.74 8.03
N GLY A 14 -0.89 11.36 8.03
CA GLY A 14 -0.74 12.80 7.88
C GLY A 14 -1.30 13.29 6.55
N PHE A 15 -1.07 12.55 5.46
CA PHE A 15 -1.68 12.80 4.17
C PHE A 15 -3.21 12.77 4.26
N LEU A 16 -3.80 11.72 4.82
CA LEU A 16 -5.26 11.61 4.99
C LEU A 16 -5.84 12.78 5.79
N LEU A 17 -5.24 13.11 6.94
CA LEU A 17 -5.72 14.18 7.81
C LEU A 17 -5.66 15.55 7.11
N ALA A 18 -4.59 15.82 6.36
CA ALA A 18 -4.44 17.06 5.60
C ALA A 18 -5.39 17.11 4.39
N ALA A 19 -5.53 16.00 3.65
CA ALA A 19 -6.45 15.88 2.52
C ALA A 19 -7.90 16.10 2.97
N ARG A 20 -8.30 15.56 4.12
CA ARG A 20 -9.64 15.77 4.70
C ARG A 20 -9.93 17.25 5.02
N LYS A 21 -8.89 17.99 5.41
CA LYS A 21 -8.95 19.44 5.67
C LYS A 21 -8.73 20.29 4.40
N GLN A 22 -8.63 19.67 3.21
CA GLN A 22 -8.31 20.36 1.95
C GLN A 22 -6.97 21.12 1.99
N ALA A 23 -6.09 20.78 2.93
CA ALA A 23 -4.78 21.41 3.14
C ALA A 23 -3.73 20.76 2.22
N TRP A 24 -3.94 20.87 0.91
CA TRP A 24 -3.23 20.07 -0.10
C TRP A 24 -1.71 20.19 -0.07
N PHE A 25 -1.17 21.36 0.24
CA PHE A 25 0.29 21.53 0.41
C PHE A 25 0.84 20.63 1.53
N TRP A 26 0.20 20.64 2.70
CA TRP A 26 0.59 19.78 3.81
C TRP A 26 0.33 18.31 3.53
N ALA A 27 -0.71 17.98 2.76
CA ALA A 27 -0.95 16.62 2.30
C ALA A 27 0.23 16.11 1.46
N GLY A 28 0.72 16.93 0.53
CA GLY A 28 1.94 16.64 -0.25
C GLY A 28 3.19 16.50 0.61
N ALA A 29 3.37 17.39 1.59
CA ALA A 29 4.48 17.34 2.53
C ALA A 29 4.51 16.03 3.33
N TRP A 30 3.37 15.55 3.83
CA TRP A 30 3.26 14.26 4.51
C TRP A 30 3.51 13.08 3.57
N LEU A 31 3.06 13.15 2.32
CA LEU A 31 3.37 12.13 1.31
C LEU A 31 4.87 11.99 1.08
N ALA A 32 5.69 13.04 1.23
CA ALA A 32 7.14 12.94 1.06
C ALA A 32 7.76 11.88 2.01
N LEU A 33 7.23 11.70 3.23
CA LEU A 33 7.69 10.63 4.13
C LEU A 33 7.37 9.23 3.60
N ALA A 34 6.29 9.08 2.84
CA ALA A 34 5.92 7.82 2.22
C ALA A 34 6.88 7.42 1.08
N SER A 35 7.66 8.37 0.54
CA SER A 35 8.65 8.14 -0.53
C SER A 35 9.86 7.30 -0.09
N ILE A 36 10.03 7.06 1.22
CA ILE A 36 11.08 6.19 1.76
C ILE A 36 10.95 4.76 1.22
N LYS A 37 9.72 4.29 0.97
CA LYS A 37 9.44 2.98 0.35
C LYS A 37 8.50 3.14 -0.84
N PRO A 38 9.00 3.66 -1.98
CA PRO A 38 8.13 4.07 -3.07
C PRO A 38 7.47 2.87 -3.76
N HIS A 39 8.18 1.73 -3.85
CA HIS A 39 7.71 0.50 -4.48
C HIS A 39 6.46 -0.08 -3.81
N LEU A 40 6.37 -0.05 -2.47
CA LEU A 40 5.18 -0.53 -1.73
C LEU A 40 3.93 0.27 -2.06
N LEU A 41 4.13 1.54 -2.43
CA LEU A 41 3.08 2.54 -2.63
C LEU A 41 2.97 2.96 -4.10
N THR A 42 3.42 2.11 -5.03
CA THR A 42 3.39 2.38 -6.48
C THR A 42 2.02 2.88 -6.96
N LEU A 43 0.92 2.23 -6.53
CA LEU A 43 -0.42 2.64 -6.94
C LEU A 43 -0.89 3.94 -6.27
N LEU A 44 -0.39 4.25 -5.07
CA LEU A 44 -0.61 5.54 -4.43
C LEU A 44 0.07 6.65 -5.24
N TRP A 45 1.30 6.46 -5.68
CA TRP A 45 2.00 7.49 -6.48
C TRP A 45 1.29 7.78 -7.79
N ILE A 46 0.80 6.73 -8.46
CA ILE A 46 0.06 6.88 -9.71
C ILE A 46 -1.26 7.61 -9.44
N SER A 47 -2.04 7.19 -8.44
CA SER A 47 -3.31 7.85 -8.11
C SER A 47 -3.12 9.30 -7.63
N ALA A 48 -2.07 9.59 -6.85
CA ALA A 48 -1.74 10.95 -6.43
C ALA A 48 -1.31 11.82 -7.62
N SER A 49 -0.56 11.26 -8.56
CA SER A 49 -0.19 11.96 -9.80
C SER A 49 -1.41 12.25 -10.66
N LEU A 50 -2.31 11.27 -10.83
CA LEU A 50 -3.58 11.47 -11.53
C LEU A 50 -4.43 12.54 -10.83
N TRP A 51 -4.45 12.57 -9.50
CA TRP A 51 -5.15 13.60 -8.73
C TRP A 51 -4.55 15.00 -8.96
N VAL A 52 -3.23 15.15 -8.93
CA VAL A 52 -2.56 16.43 -9.20
C VAL A 52 -2.89 16.94 -10.61
N LEU A 53 -2.85 16.05 -11.61
CA LEU A 53 -3.06 16.42 -13.01
C LEU A 53 -4.54 16.68 -13.35
N TRP A 54 -5.43 15.79 -12.89
CA TRP A 54 -6.85 15.81 -13.27
C TRP A 54 -7.65 16.82 -12.45
N GLU A 55 -7.45 16.83 -11.12
CA GLU A 55 -8.11 17.78 -10.21
C GLU A 55 -7.32 19.10 -10.06
N ARG A 56 -6.22 19.25 -10.82
CA ARG A 56 -5.35 20.44 -10.84
C ARG A 56 -4.85 20.85 -9.44
N GLN A 57 -4.66 19.88 -8.55
CA GLN A 57 -4.22 20.11 -7.17
C GLN A 57 -2.69 20.29 -7.09
N TRP A 58 -2.14 21.27 -7.81
CA TRP A 58 -0.70 21.56 -7.88
C TRP A 58 -0.06 21.83 -6.52
N ARG A 59 -0.85 22.31 -5.55
CA ARG A 59 -0.41 22.52 -4.17
C ARG A 59 0.10 21.23 -3.52
N LEU A 60 -0.54 20.09 -3.82
CA LEU A 60 -0.08 18.77 -3.35
C LEU A 60 1.30 18.46 -3.95
N GLY A 61 1.47 18.61 -5.26
CA GLY A 61 2.76 18.43 -5.92
C GLY A 61 3.84 19.35 -5.34
N ALA A 62 3.55 20.63 -5.15
CA ALA A 62 4.48 21.61 -4.58
C ALA A 62 4.92 21.25 -3.16
N GLY A 63 3.99 20.83 -2.30
CA GLY A 63 4.31 20.40 -0.93
C GLY A 63 5.18 19.14 -0.90
N PHE A 64 4.88 18.16 -1.76
CA PHE A 64 5.69 16.96 -1.92
C PHE A 64 7.11 17.29 -2.38
N VAL A 65 7.24 18.04 -3.49
CA VAL A 65 8.54 18.41 -4.05
C VAL A 65 9.38 19.21 -3.06
N SER A 66 8.77 20.11 -2.29
CA SER A 66 9.48 20.94 -1.30
C SER A 66 10.13 20.09 -0.21
N ILE A 67 9.36 19.21 0.43
CA ILE A 67 9.90 18.34 1.50
C ILE A 67 10.83 17.27 0.92
N PHE A 68 10.49 16.69 -0.22
CA PHE A 68 11.35 15.71 -0.89
C PHE A 68 12.71 16.29 -1.27
N ALA A 69 12.75 17.52 -1.79
CA ALA A 69 14.00 18.22 -2.08
C ALA A 69 14.85 18.42 -0.81
N ILE A 70 14.24 18.79 0.32
CA ILE A 70 14.95 18.87 1.61
C ILE A 70 15.53 17.51 1.99
N MET A 71 14.74 16.43 1.89
CA MET A 71 15.21 15.07 2.20
C MET A 71 16.39 14.62 1.31
N VAL A 72 16.44 15.10 0.06
CA VAL A 72 17.55 14.83 -0.88
C VAL A 72 18.76 15.74 -0.63
N ILE A 73 18.55 17.00 -0.28
CA ILE A 73 19.65 17.95 -0.10
C ILE A 73 20.37 17.73 1.22
N VAL A 74 19.65 17.48 2.32
CA VAL A 74 20.24 17.39 3.66
C VAL A 74 21.41 16.39 3.76
N PRO A 75 21.34 15.17 3.20
CA PRO A 75 22.47 14.24 3.23
C PRO A 75 23.73 14.75 2.52
N THR A 76 23.57 15.55 1.46
CA THR A 76 24.69 16.13 0.70
C THR A 76 25.47 17.19 1.47
N LEU A 77 24.88 17.74 2.54
CA LEU A 77 25.55 18.67 3.44
C LEU A 77 26.61 17.96 4.30
N TRP A 78 26.41 16.67 4.59
CA TRP A 78 27.38 15.84 5.31
C TRP A 78 28.39 15.18 4.38
N ASP A 79 27.93 14.62 3.27
CA ASP A 79 28.78 14.01 2.26
C ASP A 79 28.28 14.33 0.85
N ARG A 80 29.02 15.16 0.13
CA ARG A 80 28.70 15.55 -1.25
C ARG A 80 28.72 14.37 -2.22
N GLN A 81 29.43 13.29 -1.90
CA GLN A 81 29.55 12.09 -2.73
C GLN A 81 28.54 11.00 -2.35
N ILE A 82 27.68 11.20 -1.34
CA ILE A 82 26.80 10.16 -0.81
C ILE A 82 26.00 9.42 -1.90
N TYR A 83 25.47 10.16 -2.89
CA TYR A 83 24.72 9.57 -4.00
C TYR A 83 25.60 8.85 -5.01
N ALA A 84 26.80 9.36 -5.31
CA ALA A 84 27.74 8.69 -6.20
C ALA A 84 28.23 7.37 -5.57
N THR A 85 28.55 7.40 -4.28
CA THR A 85 28.90 6.23 -3.48
C THR A 85 27.75 5.21 -3.47
N TYR A 86 26.53 5.64 -3.16
CA TYR A 86 25.35 4.77 -3.19
C TYR A 86 25.13 4.12 -4.57
N LEU A 87 25.21 4.91 -5.65
CA LEU A 87 25.09 4.42 -7.03
C LEU A 87 26.18 3.40 -7.38
N SER A 88 27.42 3.62 -6.93
CA SER A 88 28.52 2.69 -7.15
C SER A 88 28.29 1.34 -6.49
N VAL A 89 27.70 1.34 -5.28
CA VAL A 89 27.39 0.12 -4.52
C VAL A 89 26.26 -0.65 -5.17
N ILE A 90 25.15 0.01 -5.51
CA ILE A 90 23.99 -0.70 -6.11
C ILE A 90 24.24 -1.16 -7.54
N SER A 91 25.24 -0.59 -8.24
CA SER A 91 25.63 -1.01 -9.59
C SER A 91 26.61 -2.18 -9.57
N ASP A 92 27.19 -2.51 -8.41
CA ASP A 92 28.04 -3.69 -8.27
C ASP A 92 27.17 -4.96 -8.30
N ARG A 93 27.44 -5.83 -9.28
CA ARG A 93 26.72 -7.10 -9.47
C ARG A 93 26.88 -8.09 -8.32
N ARG A 94 27.83 -7.86 -7.42
CA ARG A 94 28.03 -8.67 -6.21
C ARG A 94 27.03 -8.32 -5.11
N VAL A 95 26.41 -7.15 -5.19
CA VAL A 95 25.42 -6.70 -4.20
C VAL A 95 24.07 -7.31 -4.53
N VAL A 96 23.51 -8.05 -3.57
CA VAL A 96 22.18 -8.66 -3.70
C VAL A 96 21.11 -7.58 -3.50
N LEU A 97 20.33 -7.30 -4.53
CA LEU A 97 19.29 -6.27 -4.47
C LEU A 97 18.05 -6.77 -3.72
N PRO A 98 17.25 -5.87 -3.11
CA PRO A 98 15.96 -6.21 -2.48
C PRO A 98 15.05 -7.13 -3.30
N ILE A 99 15.00 -6.89 -4.62
CA ILE A 99 14.17 -7.67 -5.54
C ILE A 99 14.65 -9.11 -5.68
N ASP A 100 15.94 -9.39 -5.46
CA ASP A 100 16.54 -10.71 -5.63
C ASP A 100 16.25 -11.65 -4.47
N TRP A 101 15.84 -11.11 -3.32
CA TRP A 101 15.54 -11.88 -2.12
C TRP A 101 14.30 -12.75 -2.32
N ALA A 102 14.20 -13.83 -1.54
CA ALA A 102 13.01 -14.67 -1.47
C ALA A 102 11.94 -13.98 -0.61
N ASN A 103 11.36 -12.89 -1.13
CA ASN A 103 10.38 -12.06 -0.45
C ASN A 103 8.92 -12.59 -0.56
N PRO A 104 8.04 -12.30 0.41
CA PRO A 104 6.64 -12.73 0.46
C PRO A 104 5.72 -11.97 -0.51
N THR A 105 6.06 -11.94 -1.80
CA THR A 105 5.18 -11.37 -2.82
C THR A 105 4.67 -12.43 -3.78
N ILE A 106 3.48 -12.22 -4.35
CA ILE A 106 2.97 -13.11 -5.40
C ILE A 106 3.95 -13.15 -6.58
N GLY A 107 4.58 -12.02 -6.92
CA GLY A 107 5.54 -11.94 -8.02
C GLY A 107 6.75 -12.86 -7.80
N THR A 108 7.30 -12.87 -6.58
CA THR A 108 8.39 -13.78 -6.24
C THR A 108 7.94 -15.23 -6.14
N ALA A 109 6.77 -15.50 -5.57
CA ALA A 109 6.18 -16.84 -5.55
C ALA A 109 6.00 -17.40 -6.97
N ALA A 110 5.44 -16.61 -7.89
CA ALA A 110 5.27 -16.98 -9.29
C ALA A 110 6.62 -17.28 -9.97
N ASN A 111 7.63 -16.42 -9.77
CA ASN A 111 8.97 -16.66 -10.31
C ASN A 111 9.58 -17.95 -9.76
N VAL A 112 9.49 -18.21 -8.46
CA VAL A 112 10.06 -19.41 -7.82
C VAL A 112 9.35 -20.68 -8.28
N PHE A 113 8.01 -20.71 -8.27
CA PHE A 113 7.24 -21.90 -8.66
C PHE A 113 7.35 -22.22 -10.16
N LEU A 114 7.64 -21.23 -11.01
CA LEU A 114 7.87 -21.40 -12.44
C LEU A 114 9.35 -21.65 -12.80
N GLY A 115 10.18 -22.01 -11.82
CA GLY A 115 11.57 -22.46 -12.05
C GLY A 115 12.64 -21.37 -11.97
N GLY A 116 12.33 -20.18 -11.46
CA GLY A 116 13.30 -19.13 -11.08
C GLY A 116 14.00 -18.38 -12.22
N ASN A 117 13.79 -18.80 -13.47
CA ASN A 117 14.54 -18.30 -14.63
C ASN A 117 13.99 -16.99 -15.23
N PHE A 118 12.87 -16.47 -14.71
CA PHE A 118 12.13 -15.38 -15.35
C PHE A 118 11.96 -14.18 -14.42
N GLY A 119 13.04 -13.43 -14.18
CA GLY A 119 13.02 -12.25 -13.29
C GLY A 119 11.94 -11.21 -13.63
N TRP A 120 11.49 -11.14 -14.88
CA TRP A 120 10.40 -10.27 -15.32
C TRP A 120 9.02 -10.64 -14.73
N LEU A 121 8.79 -11.92 -14.37
CA LEU A 121 7.53 -12.38 -13.76
C LEU A 121 7.22 -11.65 -12.44
N ARG A 122 8.25 -11.20 -11.72
CA ARG A 122 8.08 -10.44 -10.48
C ARG A 122 7.31 -9.13 -10.68
N TRP A 123 7.30 -8.59 -11.90
CA TRP A 123 6.62 -7.32 -12.25
C TRP A 123 5.21 -7.51 -12.79
N LEU A 124 4.80 -8.74 -13.13
CA LEU A 124 3.46 -9.02 -13.65
C LEU A 124 2.35 -8.56 -12.71
N PRO A 125 2.41 -8.84 -11.39
CA PRO A 125 1.40 -8.32 -10.46
C PRO A 125 1.34 -6.80 -10.47
N THR A 126 2.47 -6.10 -10.56
CA THR A 126 2.52 -4.64 -10.57
C THR A 126 1.84 -4.09 -11.81
N ILE A 127 2.10 -4.66 -12.99
CA ILE A 127 1.42 -4.29 -14.23
C ILE A 127 -0.09 -4.47 -14.08
N ALA A 128 -0.54 -5.62 -13.55
CA ALA A 128 -1.95 -5.88 -13.30
C ALA A 128 -2.56 -4.86 -12.32
N GLY A 129 -1.83 -4.49 -11.26
CA GLY A 129 -2.24 -3.47 -10.30
C GLY A 129 -2.40 -2.09 -10.93
N VAL A 130 -1.49 -1.69 -11.83
CA VAL A 130 -1.57 -0.43 -12.57
C VAL A 130 -2.79 -0.43 -13.50
N LEU A 131 -2.99 -1.50 -14.28
CA LEU A 131 -4.15 -1.62 -15.17
C LEU A 131 -5.46 -1.59 -14.38
N TRP A 132 -5.51 -2.27 -13.23
CA TRP A 132 -6.64 -2.21 -12.31
C TRP A 132 -6.88 -0.77 -11.83
N LEU A 133 -5.83 -0.06 -11.39
CA LEU A 133 -5.95 1.30 -10.87
C LEU A 133 -6.47 2.26 -11.94
N LEU A 134 -5.98 2.17 -13.17
CA LEU A 134 -6.43 3.03 -14.27
C LEU A 134 -7.93 2.83 -14.54
N ARG A 135 -8.38 1.57 -14.62
CA ARG A 135 -9.80 1.24 -14.78
C ARG A 135 -10.63 1.71 -13.56
N TYR A 136 -10.10 1.53 -12.36
CA TYR A 136 -10.75 1.93 -11.12
C TYR A 136 -10.90 3.46 -11.04
N TRP A 137 -9.85 4.20 -11.39
CA TRP A 137 -9.83 5.66 -11.46
C TRP A 137 -10.85 6.19 -12.46
N GLN A 138 -10.92 5.62 -13.67
CA GLN A 138 -11.90 6.04 -14.68
C GLN A 138 -13.35 5.96 -14.14
N LYS A 139 -13.65 4.92 -13.35
CA LYS A 139 -14.98 4.72 -12.76
C LYS A 139 -15.25 5.62 -11.55
N ASN A 140 -14.23 5.87 -10.72
CA ASN A 140 -14.39 6.47 -9.39
C ASN A 140 -13.87 7.91 -9.25
N SER A 141 -13.17 8.45 -10.25
CA SER A 141 -12.52 9.77 -10.21
C SER A 141 -13.46 10.91 -9.80
N LYS A 142 -14.69 10.95 -10.34
CA LYS A 142 -15.67 12.01 -10.05
C LYS A 142 -16.13 12.07 -8.59
N THR A 143 -16.04 10.97 -7.86
CA THR A 143 -16.50 10.85 -6.46
C THR A 143 -15.35 10.39 -5.56
N TRP A 144 -14.12 10.68 -5.96
CA TRP A 144 -12.94 10.16 -5.27
C TRP A 144 -12.74 10.86 -3.92
N ASP A 145 -12.83 10.09 -2.84
CA ASP A 145 -12.47 10.53 -1.49
C ASP A 145 -11.27 9.70 -1.01
N TRP A 146 -10.16 10.38 -0.75
CA TRP A 146 -8.94 9.76 -0.24
C TRP A 146 -9.16 8.96 1.06
N SER A 147 -10.05 9.41 1.94
CA SER A 147 -10.36 8.71 3.18
C SER A 147 -11.03 7.35 2.94
N VAL A 148 -11.74 7.23 1.83
CA VAL A 148 -12.46 6.01 1.43
C VAL A 148 -11.59 5.12 0.54
N GLU A 149 -10.87 5.72 -0.40
CA GLU A 149 -10.19 5.00 -1.47
C GLU A 149 -8.74 4.64 -1.15
N LEU A 150 -8.02 5.45 -0.35
CA LEU A 150 -6.62 5.19 0.00
C LEU A 150 -6.39 3.78 0.57
N PRO A 151 -7.21 3.28 1.52
CA PRO A 151 -6.92 1.99 2.15
C PRO A 151 -7.01 0.81 1.17
N LEU A 152 -7.89 0.88 0.17
CA LEU A 152 -7.92 -0.12 -0.90
C LEU A 152 -6.71 0.02 -1.84
N VAL A 153 -6.37 1.26 -2.23
CA VAL A 153 -5.25 1.51 -3.15
C VAL A 153 -3.94 1.00 -2.56
N ILE A 154 -3.66 1.27 -1.28
CA ILE A 154 -2.44 0.76 -0.63
C ILE A 154 -2.45 -0.76 -0.49
N LEU A 155 -3.61 -1.37 -0.23
CA LEU A 155 -3.73 -2.82 -0.07
C LEU A 155 -3.46 -3.54 -1.40
N VAL A 156 -4.05 -3.05 -2.50
CA VAL A 156 -3.75 -3.58 -3.84
C VAL A 156 -2.29 -3.29 -4.21
N SER A 157 -1.74 -2.14 -3.84
CA SER A 157 -0.33 -1.80 -4.08
C SER A 157 0.61 -2.80 -3.40
N VAL A 158 0.34 -3.18 -2.15
CA VAL A 158 1.14 -4.18 -1.43
C VAL A 158 0.95 -5.59 -1.99
N VAL A 159 -0.25 -5.96 -2.45
CA VAL A 159 -0.47 -7.25 -3.13
C VAL A 159 0.29 -7.36 -4.45
N THR A 160 0.45 -6.22 -5.13
CA THR A 160 1.01 -6.16 -6.49
C THR A 160 2.44 -5.67 -6.57
N THR A 161 3.06 -5.29 -5.45
CA THR A 161 4.46 -4.85 -5.39
C THR A 161 5.42 -5.97 -5.80
N PRO A 162 6.53 -5.66 -6.50
CA PRO A 162 7.50 -6.68 -6.91
C PRO A 162 8.22 -7.32 -5.71
N TYR A 163 8.44 -6.56 -4.65
CA TYR A 163 9.04 -7.03 -3.39
C TYR A 163 8.47 -6.27 -2.20
N ALA A 164 8.38 -6.95 -1.06
CA ALA A 164 7.95 -6.44 0.23
C ALA A 164 8.32 -7.45 1.33
N TRP A 165 8.28 -7.04 2.59
CA TRP A 165 8.40 -7.96 3.72
C TRP A 165 7.16 -7.92 4.61
N THR A 166 6.97 -8.96 5.42
CA THR A 166 5.82 -9.02 6.34
C THR A 166 5.77 -7.86 7.32
N PHE A 167 6.93 -7.31 7.73
CA PHE A 167 6.97 -6.12 8.58
C PHE A 167 6.53 -4.83 7.88
N ASP A 168 6.46 -4.81 6.55
CA ASP A 168 5.95 -3.66 5.81
C ASP A 168 4.44 -3.53 5.93
N TYR A 169 3.73 -4.59 6.34
CA TYR A 169 2.28 -4.61 6.44
C TYR A 169 1.71 -3.70 7.53
N VAL A 170 2.56 -3.09 8.36
CA VAL A 170 2.17 -1.98 9.24
C VAL A 170 1.50 -0.83 8.47
N ILE A 171 1.85 -0.62 7.20
CA ILE A 171 1.23 0.42 6.36
C ILE A 171 -0.23 0.09 6.00
N LEU A 172 -0.67 -1.16 6.20
CA LEU A 172 -2.05 -1.61 5.93
C LEU A 172 -3.01 -1.32 7.10
N LEU A 173 -2.52 -0.75 8.20
CA LEU A 173 -3.35 -0.36 9.34
C LEU A 173 -4.57 0.52 8.96
N PRO A 174 -4.49 1.48 8.01
CA PRO A 174 -5.67 2.22 7.57
C PRO A 174 -6.78 1.31 7.02
N ALA A 175 -6.42 0.26 6.26
CA ALA A 175 -7.37 -0.71 5.72
C ALA A 175 -7.97 -1.59 6.82
N LEU A 176 -7.15 -1.99 7.79
CA LEU A 176 -7.60 -2.72 8.97
C LEU A 176 -8.60 -1.90 9.80
N MET A 177 -8.26 -0.65 10.10
CA MET A 177 -9.11 0.26 10.88
C MET A 177 -10.44 0.52 10.16
N GLN A 178 -10.40 0.77 8.86
CA GLN A 178 -11.61 0.96 8.07
C GLN A 178 -12.49 -0.29 8.07
N GLY A 179 -11.90 -1.48 7.92
CA GLY A 179 -12.61 -2.75 8.04
C GLY A 179 -13.25 -2.94 9.43
N ALA A 180 -12.52 -2.62 10.50
CA ALA A 180 -13.03 -2.71 11.87
C ALA A 180 -14.23 -1.76 12.11
N VAL A 181 -14.20 -0.55 11.57
CA VAL A 181 -15.34 0.38 11.62
C VAL A 181 -16.55 -0.21 10.88
N TRP A 182 -16.34 -0.79 9.69
CA TRP A 182 -17.43 -1.43 8.94
C TRP A 182 -18.06 -2.61 9.68
N CYS A 183 -17.28 -3.38 10.43
CA CYS A 183 -17.82 -4.45 11.27
C CYS A 183 -18.85 -3.95 12.29
N GLY A 184 -18.72 -2.71 12.79
CA GLY A 184 -19.66 -2.11 13.73
C GLY A 184 -20.95 -1.58 13.09
N ILE A 185 -20.94 -1.30 11.79
CA ILE A 185 -22.04 -0.64 11.06
C ILE A 185 -22.77 -1.62 10.12
N ALA A 186 -22.13 -2.73 9.74
CA ALA A 186 -22.66 -3.68 8.78
C ALA A 186 -23.95 -4.37 9.28
N GLY A 187 -24.91 -4.54 8.37
CA GLY A 187 -26.23 -5.10 8.67
C GLY A 187 -26.20 -6.62 8.89
N ASN A 188 -25.32 -7.34 8.20
CA ASN A 188 -25.21 -8.79 8.32
C ASN A 188 -24.20 -9.22 9.39
N ARG A 189 -24.64 -9.20 10.66
CA ARG A 189 -23.80 -9.55 11.83
C ARG A 189 -23.17 -10.93 11.74
N GLN A 190 -23.86 -11.91 11.15
CA GLN A 190 -23.33 -13.28 11.03
C GLN A 190 -22.17 -13.36 10.04
N ARG A 191 -22.29 -12.71 8.88
CA ARG A 191 -21.20 -12.68 7.88
C ARG A 191 -19.99 -11.91 8.41
N VAL A 192 -20.21 -10.77 9.07
CA VAL A 192 -19.14 -9.99 9.74
C VAL A 192 -18.41 -10.84 10.79
N ARG A 193 -19.16 -11.59 11.61
CA ARG A 193 -18.59 -12.51 12.59
C ARG A 193 -17.69 -13.55 11.92
N TRP A 194 -18.16 -14.18 10.85
CA TRP A 194 -17.35 -15.14 10.10
C TRP A 194 -16.09 -14.53 9.49
N VAL A 195 -16.19 -13.38 8.84
CA VAL A 195 -15.03 -12.68 8.27
C VAL A 195 -14.02 -12.30 9.37
N SER A 196 -14.50 -11.88 10.54
CA SER A 196 -13.64 -11.57 11.69
C SER A 196 -12.95 -12.82 12.25
N VAL A 197 -13.68 -13.95 12.35
CA VAL A 197 -13.09 -15.24 12.75
C VAL A 197 -12.03 -15.69 11.75
N ILE A 198 -12.28 -15.58 10.45
CA ILE A 198 -11.32 -15.91 9.39
C ILE A 198 -10.08 -15.02 9.48
N TYR A 199 -10.26 -13.70 9.69
CA TYR A 199 -9.14 -12.77 9.91
C TYR A 199 -8.31 -13.16 11.13
N LEU A 200 -8.95 -13.48 12.26
CA LEU A 200 -8.26 -13.90 13.48
C LEU A 200 -7.52 -15.22 13.28
N ALA A 201 -8.13 -16.18 12.57
CA ALA A 201 -7.50 -17.45 12.24
C ALA A 201 -6.26 -17.24 11.36
N ILE A 202 -6.37 -16.48 10.27
CA ILE A 202 -5.24 -16.13 9.39
C ILE A 202 -4.13 -15.41 10.16
N SER A 203 -4.48 -14.44 11.00
CA SER A 203 -3.51 -13.69 11.79
C SER A 203 -2.80 -14.58 12.82
N SER A 204 -3.55 -15.47 13.46
CA SER A 204 -3.01 -16.44 14.43
C SER A 204 -2.09 -17.45 13.74
N ILE A 205 -2.50 -17.98 12.58
CA ILE A 205 -1.67 -18.88 11.76
C ILE A 205 -0.40 -18.16 11.32
N ALA A 206 -0.49 -16.92 10.84
CA ALA A 206 0.68 -16.14 10.43
C ALA A 206 1.64 -15.89 11.61
N LEU A 207 1.11 -15.56 12.79
CA LEU A 207 1.90 -15.35 14.01
C LEU A 207 2.60 -16.63 14.47
N LEU A 208 1.87 -17.76 14.54
CA LEU A 208 2.43 -19.06 14.90
C LEU A 208 3.47 -19.52 13.86
N ALA A 209 3.15 -19.35 12.57
CA ALA A 209 4.07 -19.66 11.50
C ALA A 209 5.35 -18.84 11.65
N LYS A 210 5.33 -17.56 12.06
CA LYS A 210 6.56 -16.76 12.26
C LYS A 210 7.50 -17.30 13.32
N ILE A 211 6.99 -18.09 14.26
CA ILE A 211 7.81 -18.77 15.27
C ILE A 211 8.51 -19.99 14.66
N ILE A 212 7.84 -20.70 13.74
CA ILE A 212 8.28 -21.99 13.19
C ILE A 212 9.07 -21.83 11.88
N VAL A 213 8.55 -21.02 10.96
CA VAL A 213 9.03 -20.80 9.60
C VAL A 213 9.79 -19.46 9.55
N ARG A 214 11.12 -19.54 9.60
CA ARG A 214 11.99 -18.34 9.55
C ARG A 214 12.06 -17.70 8.16
N ASN A 215 11.72 -18.44 7.11
CA ASN A 215 11.84 -17.95 5.74
C ASN A 215 10.65 -17.05 5.38
N GLU A 216 10.93 -15.78 5.07
CA GLU A 216 9.95 -14.77 4.67
C GLU A 216 9.17 -15.16 3.42
N PHE A 217 9.71 -15.98 2.52
CA PHE A 217 9.05 -16.39 1.28
C PHE A 217 7.64 -16.97 1.49
N TRP A 218 7.46 -17.84 2.49
CA TRP A 218 6.22 -18.61 2.71
C TRP A 218 5.02 -17.78 3.13
N TYR A 219 5.18 -16.47 3.31
CA TYR A 219 4.11 -15.54 3.66
C TYR A 219 3.54 -14.79 2.44
N PHE A 220 3.86 -15.22 1.21
CA PHE A 220 3.38 -14.60 -0.03
C PHE A 220 1.86 -14.51 -0.15
N TRP A 221 1.13 -15.40 0.54
CA TRP A 221 -0.33 -15.47 0.54
C TRP A 221 -0.99 -14.45 1.49
N LEU A 222 -0.24 -13.85 2.42
CA LEU A 222 -0.79 -13.05 3.51
C LEU A 222 -1.41 -11.73 3.00
N ALA A 223 -0.71 -10.96 2.17
CA ALA A 223 -1.28 -9.73 1.59
C ALA A 223 -2.53 -9.99 0.73
N PRO A 224 -2.55 -11.01 -0.17
CA PRO A 224 -3.76 -11.39 -0.90
C PRO A 224 -4.93 -11.79 0.01
N ALA A 225 -4.66 -12.54 1.07
CA ALA A 225 -5.69 -12.92 2.04
C ALA A 225 -6.31 -11.69 2.73
N LEU A 226 -5.48 -10.72 3.12
CA LEU A 226 -5.95 -9.44 3.68
C LEU A 226 -6.79 -8.65 2.68
N LEU A 227 -6.40 -8.64 1.40
CA LEU A 227 -7.20 -8.02 0.33
C LEU A 227 -8.58 -8.66 0.18
N VAL A 228 -8.65 -9.99 0.18
CA VAL A 228 -9.93 -10.72 0.11
C VAL A 228 -10.83 -10.38 1.30
N ILE A 229 -10.28 -10.43 2.52
CA ILE A 229 -11.01 -10.06 3.75
C ILE A 229 -11.56 -8.64 3.64
N TYR A 230 -10.72 -7.69 3.24
CA TYR A 230 -11.10 -6.29 3.10
C TYR A 230 -12.22 -6.11 2.06
N LEU A 231 -12.15 -6.81 0.92
CA LEU A 231 -13.20 -6.75 -0.11
C LEU A 231 -14.53 -7.36 0.36
N LEU A 232 -14.49 -8.45 1.14
CA LEU A 232 -15.67 -9.03 1.76
C LEU A 232 -16.34 -8.05 2.73
N LEU A 233 -15.57 -7.39 3.59
CA LEU A 233 -16.10 -6.36 4.49
C LEU A 233 -16.66 -5.15 3.73
N ARG A 234 -15.95 -4.70 2.68
CA ARG A 234 -16.39 -3.58 1.84
C ARG A 234 -17.72 -3.86 1.14
N HIS A 235 -17.93 -5.11 0.71
CA HIS A 235 -19.19 -5.53 0.09
C HIS A 235 -20.36 -5.41 1.08
N GLU A 236 -20.20 -5.88 2.31
CA GLU A 236 -21.23 -5.78 3.35
C GLU A 236 -21.58 -4.34 3.70
N TYR A 237 -20.58 -3.46 3.78
CA TYR A 237 -20.82 -2.04 4.00
C TYR A 237 -21.65 -1.39 2.88
N LYS A 238 -21.35 -1.71 1.62
CA LYS A 238 -22.12 -1.19 0.47
C LYS A 238 -23.55 -1.70 0.44
N GLY A 239 -23.80 -2.93 0.91
CA GLY A 239 -25.16 -3.46 1.06
C GLY A 239 -26.02 -2.60 1.98
N VAL A 240 -25.49 -2.20 3.13
CA VAL A 240 -26.19 -1.29 4.07
C VAL A 240 -26.47 0.08 3.46
N GLY A 241 -25.50 0.64 2.72
CA GLY A 241 -25.67 1.94 2.06
C GLY A 241 -26.74 1.92 0.96
N ALA A 242 -26.89 0.80 0.23
CA ALA A 242 -27.92 0.64 -0.79
C ALA A 242 -29.32 0.48 -0.19
N ASP A 243 -29.46 -0.27 0.90
CA ASP A 243 -30.75 -0.49 1.58
C ASP A 243 -31.26 0.76 2.31
N SER A 244 -30.38 1.70 2.65
CA SER A 244 -30.75 2.99 3.28
C SER A 244 -31.38 4.02 2.32
N ILE A 245 -31.54 3.71 1.02
CA ILE A 245 -32.09 4.62 0.00
C ILE A 245 -33.55 4.26 -0.38
N SER A 246 -34.17 3.23 0.21
CA SER A 246 -35.61 3.01 0.06
C SER A 246 -36.42 3.80 1.10
N VAL A 247 -36.50 5.12 0.92
CA VAL A 247 -37.57 5.91 1.54
C VAL A 247 -38.82 5.79 0.64
N PRO A 248 -39.98 5.38 1.17
CA PRO A 248 -41.21 5.32 0.38
C PRO A 248 -41.59 6.74 -0.07
N ARG A 249 -41.99 6.84 -1.34
CA ARG A 249 -42.60 8.05 -1.91
C ARG A 249 -43.91 8.37 -1.22
#